data_AF-A0A8S1ZEX5-F1
#
_entry.id   AF-A0A8S1ZEX5-F1
#
_cell.length_a   1.000
_cell.length_b   1.000
_cell.length_c   1.000
_cell.angle_alpha   90.00
_cell.angle_beta   90.00
_cell.angle_gamma   90.00
#
_symmetry.space_group_name_H-M   'P 1'
#
loop_
_entity.id
_entity.type
_entity.pdbx_description
1 polymer ?
#
loop_
_entity_poly.entity_id
_entity_poly.type
_entity_poly.pdbx_seq_one_letter_code
_entity_poly.pdbx_strand_id
1 'polypeptide(L)'
;MKRKRYEMEKKKTELQTAIEELSLFIVTKPADNTEATHIPLRPLLSFCNLIIQVLDKIGPTMAVLRQDIDQNIQRLEKVCETDSCVYSNLVEILKKEKEEGTSKMVASCSRALFWLTRTMDFTSGLLRLLSKEMSSKMEELVEECYMTTLKPHHGWIASAAFKVCLKLVPDNKTFMDAIGARDESYDTLREDIDTLSSLLTPILKEIYFVLAFHAYSRSGDFDLESGTIRKSRKPKNSFSKMIKSLGNRLHHMFKLHPILVFIVCLSFGITVLILLSSIYENHFRSTVSYYKKNDLDNDGYPFANLKNLVMVAGHSVYTSSDCGKVDKEDSWFLESYQKNPGQAATFLSHIQEGVEAAGKDDESLLLFSGGETRKDAGPRSEAQSYWAVAESKGWFGKDEVRSRALTEEHARDSFENLLFSVCRFRELTGSYPQNITVVSYDFKEERFAHLHRSAMGFPESRFFYLGTPASLSSKEGALKGEAMVRSQFQDDPYGCVGSLWRKKLKRDPFHRTLPYPNGCPEIGGLFKYCGSAPFPGSLPWDRSL
;
A
#
# COMPACT_ATOMS: atom_id res chain seq x y z
N MET A 1 -24.60 -34.87 -29.74
CA MET A 1 -23.57 -33.80 -29.61
C MET A 1 -23.54 -33.11 -28.23
N LYS A 2 -23.99 -33.73 -27.14
CA LYS A 2 -23.95 -33.16 -25.76
C LYS A 2 -22.86 -33.79 -24.87
N ARG A 3 -21.75 -34.27 -25.46
CA ARG A 3 -20.73 -35.06 -24.74
C ARG A 3 -19.28 -34.55 -24.89
N LYS A 4 -19.09 -33.31 -25.35
CA LYS A 4 -17.76 -32.71 -25.56
C LYS A 4 -17.61 -31.26 -25.06
N ARG A 5 -18.46 -30.83 -24.12
CA ARG A 5 -18.35 -29.49 -23.50
C ARG A 5 -18.18 -29.53 -21.98
N TYR A 6 -17.69 -30.68 -21.50
CA TYR A 6 -17.37 -30.96 -20.10
C TYR A 6 -16.01 -31.66 -20.05
N GLU A 7 -15.03 -31.17 -20.82
CA GLU A 7 -13.64 -31.33 -20.43
C GLU A 7 -13.37 -30.22 -19.41
N MET A 8 -13.03 -30.65 -18.21
CA MET A 8 -12.80 -29.84 -17.02
C MET A 8 -11.81 -28.72 -17.35
N GLU A 9 -12.16 -27.46 -17.07
CA GLU A 9 -11.13 -26.47 -16.69
C GLU A 9 -10.45 -27.04 -15.45
N LYS A 10 -9.33 -27.75 -15.63
CA LYS A 10 -8.49 -28.19 -14.53
C LYS A 10 -7.97 -26.91 -13.89
N LYS A 11 -8.45 -26.61 -12.68
CA LYS A 11 -8.00 -25.44 -11.90
C LYS A 11 -6.48 -25.54 -11.77
N LYS A 12 -5.75 -24.53 -12.26
CA LYS A 12 -4.27 -24.47 -12.16
C LYS A 12 -3.85 -24.56 -10.70
N THR A 13 -2.75 -25.26 -10.44
CA THR A 13 -2.18 -25.34 -9.09
C THR A 13 -1.45 -24.04 -8.73
N GLU A 14 -1.14 -23.86 -7.44
CA GLU A 14 -0.33 -22.72 -6.99
C GLU A 14 1.09 -22.79 -7.58
N LEU A 15 1.62 -24.00 -7.77
CA LEU A 15 2.91 -24.22 -8.41
C LEU A 15 2.89 -23.82 -9.89
N GLN A 16 1.86 -24.19 -10.64
CA GLN A 16 1.70 -23.76 -12.04
C GLN A 16 1.56 -22.25 -12.16
N THR A 17 0.82 -21.62 -11.25
CA THR A 17 0.71 -20.16 -11.18
C THR A 17 2.06 -19.51 -10.89
N ALA A 18 2.84 -20.07 -9.97
CA ALA A 18 4.19 -19.58 -9.66
C ALA A 18 5.16 -19.75 -10.84
N ILE A 19 5.08 -20.85 -11.59
CA ILE A 19 5.86 -21.07 -12.80
C ILE A 19 5.53 -20.02 -13.87
N GLU A 20 4.25 -19.71 -14.07
CA GLU A 20 3.82 -18.68 -15.03
C GLU A 20 4.36 -17.30 -14.66
N GLU A 21 4.21 -16.90 -13.39
CA GLU A 21 4.72 -15.62 -12.89
C GLU A 21 6.25 -15.50 -13.04
N LEU A 22 7.01 -16.55 -12.68
CA LEU A 22 8.46 -16.55 -12.87
C LEU A 22 8.86 -16.62 -14.35
N SER A 23 8.05 -17.21 -15.22
CA SER A 23 8.30 -17.22 -16.67
C SER A 23 8.20 -15.82 -17.27
N LEU A 24 7.34 -14.95 -16.73
CA LEU A 24 7.27 -13.54 -17.14
C LEU A 24 8.58 -12.79 -16.86
N PHE A 25 9.39 -13.23 -15.89
CA PHE A 25 10.70 -12.65 -15.60
C PHE A 25 11.65 -12.75 -16.80
N ILE A 26 11.56 -13.84 -17.57
CA ILE A 26 12.37 -14.03 -18.79
C ILE A 26 11.86 -13.13 -19.93
N VAL A 27 10.54 -13.04 -20.10
CA VAL A 27 9.90 -12.24 -21.18
C VAL A 27 10.08 -10.74 -20.97
N THR A 28 10.08 -10.29 -19.72
CA THR A 28 10.18 -8.87 -19.35
C THR A 28 11.62 -8.36 -19.27
N LYS A 29 12.61 -9.23 -19.49
CA LYS A 29 14.02 -8.81 -19.56
C LYS A 29 14.29 -8.19 -20.94
N PRO A 30 14.78 -6.94 -21.02
CA PRO A 30 15.07 -6.32 -22.30
C PRO A 30 16.16 -7.10 -23.05
N ALA A 31 16.00 -7.23 -24.38
CA ALA A 31 16.88 -8.02 -25.24
C ALA A 31 18.23 -7.32 -25.58
N ASP A 32 18.49 -6.14 -25.02
CA ASP A 32 19.62 -5.30 -25.40
C ASP A 32 20.92 -5.67 -24.66
N ASN A 33 21.99 -5.80 -25.46
CA ASN A 33 23.38 -6.01 -25.03
C ASN A 33 24.01 -4.74 -24.40
N THR A 34 23.29 -4.06 -23.50
CA THR A 34 23.86 -2.97 -22.68
C THR A 34 24.16 -3.50 -21.28
N GLU A 35 25.31 -3.10 -20.73
CA GLU A 35 25.91 -3.61 -19.47
C GLU A 35 25.06 -3.41 -18.19
N ALA A 36 23.81 -2.92 -18.30
CA ALA A 36 22.94 -2.65 -17.17
C ALA A 36 22.10 -3.88 -16.80
N THR A 37 22.44 -4.52 -15.67
CA THR A 37 21.62 -5.58 -15.07
C THR A 37 20.18 -5.09 -14.82
N HIS A 38 19.19 -5.78 -15.38
CA HIS A 38 17.77 -5.47 -15.21
C HIS A 38 17.06 -6.64 -14.53
N ILE A 39 16.45 -6.36 -13.37
CA ILE A 39 15.66 -7.32 -12.60
C ILE A 39 14.23 -6.77 -12.47
N PRO A 40 13.24 -7.34 -13.19
CA PRO A 40 11.86 -6.88 -13.11
C PRO A 40 11.28 -7.16 -11.72
N LEU A 41 10.82 -6.11 -11.04
CA LEU A 41 10.34 -6.19 -9.66
C LEU A 41 8.98 -6.89 -9.54
N ARG A 42 8.05 -6.62 -10.47
CA ARG A 42 6.65 -7.11 -10.36
C ARG A 42 6.52 -8.64 -10.36
N PRO A 43 7.16 -9.40 -11.28
CA PRO A 43 7.08 -10.86 -11.25
C PRO A 43 7.66 -11.45 -9.96
N LEU A 44 8.70 -10.82 -9.40
CA LEU A 44 9.31 -11.25 -8.14
C LEU A 44 8.36 -11.07 -6.95
N LEU A 45 7.71 -9.91 -6.85
CA LEU A 45 6.74 -9.63 -5.79
C LEU A 45 5.47 -10.48 -5.94
N SER A 46 5.05 -10.75 -7.18
CA SER A 46 3.95 -11.67 -7.48
C SER A 46 4.24 -13.08 -6.95
N PHE A 47 5.44 -13.61 -7.19
CA PHE A 47 5.87 -14.89 -6.61
C PHE A 47 5.87 -14.87 -5.08
N CYS A 48 6.33 -13.79 -4.44
CA CYS A 48 6.30 -13.66 -2.98
C CYS A 48 4.86 -13.59 -2.43
N ASN A 49 3.92 -12.97 -3.16
CA ASN A 49 2.50 -12.96 -2.82
C ASN A 49 1.85 -14.35 -2.94
N LEU A 50 2.29 -15.20 -3.87
CA LEU A 50 1.84 -16.59 -3.93
C LEU A 50 2.29 -17.39 -2.69
N ILE A 51 3.48 -17.11 -2.15
CA ILE A 51 3.92 -17.69 -0.87
C ILE A 51 2.95 -17.28 0.25
N ILE A 52 2.55 -16.01 0.32
CA ILE A 52 1.53 -15.54 1.28
C ILE A 52 0.21 -16.29 1.11
N GLN A 53 -0.27 -16.50 -0.12
CA GLN A 53 -1.51 -17.24 -0.37
C GLN A 53 -1.44 -18.69 0.14
N VAL A 54 -0.29 -19.36 -0.02
CA VAL A 54 -0.07 -20.70 0.56
C VAL A 54 -0.10 -20.64 2.09
N LEU A 55 0.55 -19.64 2.71
CA LEU A 55 0.52 -19.46 4.16
C LEU A 55 -0.89 -19.17 4.69
N ASP A 56 -1.68 -18.38 3.97
CA ASP A 56 -3.07 -18.08 4.32
C ASP A 56 -3.95 -19.34 4.27
N LYS A 57 -3.69 -20.27 3.34
CA LYS A 57 -4.36 -21.59 3.29
C LYS A 57 -3.96 -22.52 4.43
N ILE A 58 -2.71 -22.46 4.90
CA ILE A 58 -2.27 -23.20 6.08
C ILE A 58 -2.97 -22.65 7.33
N GLY A 59 -3.13 -21.32 7.40
CA GLY A 59 -3.96 -20.64 8.38
C GLY A 59 -3.18 -19.94 9.50
N PRO A 60 -3.82 -19.65 10.65
CA PRO A 60 -3.32 -18.69 11.64
C PRO A 60 -1.95 -19.02 12.25
N THR A 61 -1.51 -20.29 12.20
CA THR A 61 -0.20 -20.71 12.69
C THR A 61 0.97 -20.06 11.94
N MET A 62 0.73 -19.62 10.70
CA MET A 62 1.72 -18.97 9.85
C MET A 62 1.66 -17.44 9.87
N ALA A 63 0.76 -16.84 10.66
CA ALA A 63 0.48 -15.40 10.63
C ALA A 63 1.73 -14.53 10.84
N VAL A 64 2.67 -14.94 11.72
CA VAL A 64 3.91 -14.20 11.98
C VAL A 64 4.83 -14.20 10.76
N LEU A 65 5.01 -15.36 10.12
CA LEU A 65 5.82 -15.48 8.90
C LEU A 65 5.17 -14.74 7.73
N ARG A 66 3.85 -14.90 7.57
CA ARG A 66 3.05 -14.21 6.56
C ARG A 66 3.18 -12.69 6.70
N GLN A 67 3.13 -12.16 7.93
CA GLN A 67 3.29 -10.74 8.20
C GLN A 67 4.70 -10.22 7.88
N ASP A 68 5.76 -10.98 8.18
CA ASP A 68 7.13 -10.59 7.86
C ASP A 68 7.35 -10.46 6.34
N ILE A 69 6.86 -11.45 5.58
CA ILE A 69 6.93 -11.43 4.11
C ILE A 69 6.14 -10.25 3.54
N ASP A 70 4.90 -10.05 4.00
CA ASP A 70 4.02 -8.96 3.56
C ASP A 70 4.62 -7.57 3.80
N GLN A 71 5.23 -7.35 4.98
CA GLN A 71 5.91 -6.08 5.27
C GLN A 71 7.10 -5.82 4.35
N ASN A 72 7.85 -6.87 3.99
CA ASN A 72 8.97 -6.73 3.06
C ASN A 72 8.49 -6.46 1.62
N ILE A 73 7.37 -7.07 1.19
CA ILE A 73 6.72 -6.78 -0.10
C ILE A 73 6.25 -5.33 -0.14
N GLN A 74 5.44 -4.91 0.83
CA GLN A 74 4.89 -3.55 0.91
C GLN A 74 5.97 -2.47 0.88
N ARG A 75 7.14 -2.74 1.48
CA ARG A 75 8.26 -1.81 1.44
C ARG A 75 8.81 -1.60 0.03
N LEU A 76 8.90 -2.64 -0.78
CA LEU A 76 9.35 -2.55 -2.18
C LEU A 76 8.25 -1.96 -3.08
N GLU A 77 6.98 -2.32 -2.86
CA GLU A 77 5.84 -1.76 -3.59
C GLU A 77 5.73 -0.25 -3.39
N LYS A 78 5.86 0.22 -2.15
CA LYS A 78 5.82 1.65 -1.82
C LYS A 78 6.86 2.47 -2.59
N VAL A 79 8.05 1.93 -2.82
CA VAL A 79 9.07 2.63 -3.63
C VAL A 79 8.70 2.57 -5.12
N CYS A 80 8.20 1.44 -5.60
CA CYS A 80 7.69 1.30 -6.96
C CYS A 80 6.57 2.31 -7.27
N GLU A 81 5.70 2.61 -6.30
CA GLU A 81 4.64 3.60 -6.42
C GLU A 81 5.15 5.04 -6.59
N THR A 82 6.36 5.36 -6.12
CA THR A 82 6.92 6.73 -6.24
C THR A 82 7.32 7.08 -7.67
N ASP A 83 7.77 6.10 -8.45
CA ASP A 83 8.08 6.21 -9.87
C ASP A 83 8.08 4.81 -10.50
N SER A 84 6.94 4.40 -11.03
CA SER A 84 6.76 3.05 -11.57
C SER A 84 7.57 2.80 -12.85
N CYS A 85 8.07 3.84 -13.52
CA CYS A 85 8.89 3.70 -14.73
C CYS A 85 10.35 3.41 -14.38
N VAL A 86 10.88 4.07 -13.35
CA VAL A 86 12.27 3.87 -12.91
C VAL A 86 12.37 2.65 -11.99
N TYR A 87 11.47 2.52 -11.01
CA TYR A 87 11.56 1.51 -9.97
C TYR A 87 10.84 0.20 -10.32
N SER A 88 10.40 0.02 -11.57
CA SER A 88 10.06 -1.31 -12.09
C SER A 88 11.30 -2.22 -12.20
N ASN A 89 12.49 -1.63 -12.30
CA ASN A 89 13.76 -2.33 -12.22
C ASN A 89 14.31 -2.27 -10.79
N LEU A 90 14.42 -3.44 -10.14
CA LEU A 90 14.92 -3.57 -8.77
C LEU A 90 16.33 -3.01 -8.58
N VAL A 91 17.17 -3.06 -9.62
CA VAL A 91 18.54 -2.55 -9.57
C VAL A 91 18.58 -1.04 -9.34
N GLU A 92 17.62 -0.28 -9.88
CA GLU A 92 17.55 1.18 -9.71
C GLU A 92 17.18 1.56 -8.27
N ILE A 93 16.34 0.77 -7.61
CA ILE A 93 16.04 0.93 -6.18
C ILE A 93 17.32 0.78 -5.34
N LEU A 94 18.12 -0.26 -5.62
CA LEU A 94 19.34 -0.53 -4.86
C LEU A 94 20.44 0.50 -5.15
N LYS A 95 20.52 1.03 -6.38
CA LYS A 95 21.43 2.13 -6.73
C LYS A 95 21.09 3.39 -5.93
N LYS A 96 19.82 3.79 -5.91
CA LYS A 96 19.35 4.93 -5.12
C LYS A 96 19.73 4.81 -3.65
N GLU A 97 19.40 3.69 -3.01
CA GLU A 97 19.72 3.51 -1.59
C GLU A 97 21.23 3.46 -1.30
N LYS A 98 22.04 3.05 -2.28
CA LYS A 98 23.50 3.08 -2.19
C LYS A 98 24.01 4.52 -2.25
N GLU A 99 23.51 5.31 -3.21
CA GLU A 99 23.87 6.71 -3.41
C GLU A 99 23.48 7.57 -2.22
N GLU A 100 22.31 7.31 -1.63
CA GLU A 100 21.81 7.98 -0.42
C GLU A 100 22.44 7.45 0.88
N GLY A 101 23.18 6.32 0.82
CA GLY A 101 23.77 5.68 2.00
C GLY A 101 22.76 5.03 2.96
N THR A 102 21.53 4.80 2.51
CA THR A 102 20.41 4.28 3.30
C THR A 102 20.25 2.75 3.23
N SER A 103 21.01 2.06 2.37
CA SER A 103 20.89 0.62 2.12
C SER A 103 20.95 -0.29 3.37
N LYS A 104 21.64 0.14 4.44
CA LYS A 104 21.79 -0.64 5.69
C LYS A 104 20.75 -0.28 6.77
N MET A 105 19.93 0.74 6.55
CA MET A 105 18.91 1.18 7.50
C MET A 105 17.85 0.11 7.69
N VAL A 106 17.30 -0.04 8.91
CA VAL A 106 16.32 -1.11 9.23
C VAL A 106 15.13 -1.11 8.27
N ALA A 107 14.72 0.06 7.81
CA ALA A 107 13.59 0.27 6.91
C ALA A 107 13.96 0.31 5.41
N SER A 108 15.15 -0.16 5.00
CA SER A 108 15.59 -0.14 3.61
C SER A 108 14.97 -1.24 2.75
N CYS A 109 14.77 -0.94 1.47
CA CYS A 109 14.39 -1.87 0.42
C CYS A 109 15.47 -2.94 0.21
N SER A 110 16.75 -2.59 0.34
CA SER A 110 17.87 -3.53 0.27
C SER A 110 17.75 -4.64 1.33
N ARG A 111 17.33 -4.29 2.55
CA ARG A 111 17.11 -5.29 3.61
C ARG A 111 15.84 -6.09 3.39
N ALA A 112 14.75 -5.45 2.95
CA ALA A 112 13.51 -6.17 2.63
C ALA A 112 13.74 -7.19 1.52
N LEU A 113 14.40 -6.78 0.44
CA LEU A 113 14.78 -7.67 -0.65
C LEU A 113 15.64 -8.83 -0.16
N PHE A 114 16.64 -8.57 0.68
CA PHE A 114 17.49 -9.61 1.25
C PHE A 114 16.68 -10.68 2.02
N TRP A 115 15.72 -10.27 2.86
CA TRP A 115 14.87 -11.21 3.59
C TRP A 115 13.88 -11.95 2.67
N LEU A 116 13.35 -11.30 1.64
CA LEU A 116 12.55 -11.98 0.62
C LEU A 116 13.39 -13.00 -0.15
N THR A 117 14.63 -12.68 -0.53
CA THR A 117 15.53 -13.64 -1.20
C THR A 117 15.76 -14.89 -0.36
N ARG A 118 15.94 -14.72 0.96
CA ARG A 118 16.08 -15.84 1.90
C ARG A 118 14.79 -16.65 2.08
N THR A 119 13.64 -15.98 2.03
CA THR A 119 12.33 -16.66 2.02
C THR A 119 12.19 -17.53 0.78
N MET A 120 12.56 -17.01 -0.39
CA MET A 120 12.51 -17.76 -1.65
C MET A 120 13.51 -18.93 -1.67
N ASP A 121 14.71 -18.77 -1.10
CA ASP A 121 15.65 -19.89 -0.90
C ASP A 121 15.03 -21.00 -0.04
N PHE A 122 14.40 -20.63 1.08
CA PHE A 122 13.72 -21.58 1.96
C PHE A 122 12.57 -22.28 1.23
N THR A 123 11.72 -21.54 0.52
CA THR A 123 10.61 -22.10 -0.26
C THR A 123 11.10 -23.10 -1.31
N SER A 124 12.12 -22.72 -2.10
CA SER A 124 12.73 -23.59 -3.11
C SER A 124 13.37 -24.83 -2.48
N GLY A 125 14.11 -24.66 -1.39
CA GLY A 125 14.73 -25.75 -0.64
C GLY A 125 13.71 -26.75 -0.11
N LEU A 126 12.63 -26.25 0.51
CA LEU A 126 11.57 -27.09 1.07
C LEU A 126 10.84 -27.88 -0.03
N LEU A 127 10.50 -27.25 -1.14
CA LEU A 127 9.86 -27.94 -2.28
C LEU A 127 10.77 -29.03 -2.86
N ARG A 128 12.09 -28.77 -2.98
CA ARG A 128 13.06 -29.78 -3.45
C ARG A 128 13.27 -30.93 -2.46
N LEU A 129 13.18 -30.67 -1.16
CA LEU A 129 13.22 -31.73 -0.15
C LEU A 129 11.95 -32.58 -0.22
N LEU A 130 10.79 -31.94 -0.34
CA LEU A 130 9.51 -32.61 -0.53
C LEU A 130 9.48 -33.48 -1.79
N SER A 131 10.01 -33.00 -2.92
CA SER A 131 10.04 -33.76 -4.18
C SER A 131 10.94 -35.01 -4.13
N LYS A 132 11.92 -35.03 -3.23
CA LYS A 132 12.81 -36.17 -2.97
C LYS A 132 12.24 -37.15 -1.95
N GLU A 133 11.67 -36.63 -0.87
CA GLU A 133 11.27 -37.41 0.30
C GLU A 133 9.79 -37.21 0.67
N MET A 134 8.91 -37.52 -0.28
CA MET A 134 7.45 -37.27 -0.17
C MET A 134 6.76 -37.98 1.01
N SER A 135 7.40 -39.04 1.55
CA SER A 135 6.92 -39.80 2.71
C SER A 135 7.43 -39.29 4.06
N SER A 136 8.44 -38.42 4.07
CA SER A 136 9.01 -37.86 5.30
C SER A 136 8.04 -36.87 5.94
N LYS A 137 8.14 -36.69 7.26
CA LYS A 137 7.24 -35.76 7.97
C LYS A 137 7.57 -34.32 7.60
N MET A 138 6.54 -33.50 7.40
CA MET A 138 6.73 -32.08 7.09
C MET A 138 7.60 -31.35 8.12
N GLU A 139 7.49 -31.70 9.40
CA GLU A 139 8.34 -31.09 10.44
C GLU A 139 9.83 -31.39 10.21
N GLU A 140 10.19 -32.62 9.81
CA GLU A 140 11.58 -33.02 9.54
C GLU A 140 12.12 -32.28 8.32
N LEU A 141 11.33 -32.19 7.24
CA LEU A 141 11.70 -31.46 6.02
C LEU A 141 11.85 -29.95 6.26
N VAL A 142 10.94 -29.36 7.05
CA VAL A 142 11.00 -27.93 7.42
C VAL A 142 12.21 -27.64 8.31
N GLU A 143 12.52 -28.52 9.28
CA GLU A 143 13.69 -28.38 10.13
C GLU A 143 15.00 -28.48 9.32
N GLU A 144 15.12 -29.48 8.44
CA GLU A 144 16.28 -29.63 7.56
C GLU A 144 16.47 -28.41 6.65
N CYS A 145 15.40 -27.96 5.99
CA CYS A 145 15.43 -26.78 5.14
C CYS A 145 15.86 -25.53 5.94
N TYR A 146 15.30 -25.34 7.12
CA TYR A 146 15.63 -24.21 7.99
C TYR A 146 17.11 -24.20 8.37
N MET A 147 17.66 -25.35 8.73
CA MET A 147 19.06 -25.49 9.16
C MET A 147 20.05 -25.11 8.07
N THR A 148 19.69 -25.31 6.80
CA THR A 148 20.55 -25.03 5.65
C THR A 148 20.37 -23.63 5.05
N THR A 149 19.22 -22.99 5.27
CA THR A 149 18.86 -21.70 4.62
C THR A 149 18.81 -20.52 5.61
N LEU A 150 17.85 -20.51 6.53
CA LEU A 150 17.55 -19.36 7.41
C LEU A 150 18.37 -19.39 8.70
N LYS A 151 18.70 -20.57 9.22
CA LYS A 151 19.42 -20.73 10.49
C LYS A 151 20.73 -19.93 10.58
N PRO A 152 21.59 -19.86 9.55
CA PRO A 152 22.81 -19.05 9.60
C PRO A 152 22.53 -17.55 9.87
N HIS A 153 21.37 -17.05 9.46
CA HIS A 153 20.98 -15.64 9.57
C HIS A 153 20.15 -15.34 10.81
N HIS A 154 19.66 -16.37 11.51
CA HIS A 154 18.81 -16.24 12.68
C HIS A 154 19.60 -16.24 13.99
N GLY A 155 19.52 -15.12 14.71
CA GLY A 155 19.99 -15.03 16.10
C GLY A 155 19.26 -15.98 17.04
N TRP A 156 19.68 -16.02 18.31
CA TRP A 156 19.12 -16.93 19.32
C TRP A 156 17.61 -16.76 19.54
N ILE A 157 17.09 -15.54 19.43
CA ILE A 157 15.64 -15.24 19.56
C ILE A 157 14.86 -15.84 18.40
N ALA A 158 15.23 -15.50 17.16
CA ALA A 158 14.58 -16.02 15.96
C ALA A 158 14.69 -17.56 15.88
N SER A 159 15.83 -18.12 16.30
CA SER A 159 16.01 -19.57 16.43
C SER A 159 15.11 -20.22 17.48
N ALA A 160 14.81 -19.52 18.58
CA ALA A 160 13.87 -20.02 19.59
C ALA A 160 12.43 -19.94 19.10
N ALA A 161 12.05 -18.85 18.43
CA ALA A 161 10.75 -18.71 17.78
C ALA A 161 10.51 -19.81 16.74
N PHE A 162 11.52 -20.11 15.90
CA PHE A 162 11.44 -21.21 14.93
C PHE A 162 11.09 -22.55 15.59
N LYS A 163 11.71 -22.90 16.72
CA LYS A 163 11.39 -24.16 17.44
C LYS A 163 9.94 -24.25 17.91
N VAL A 164 9.31 -23.10 18.17
CA VAL A 164 7.88 -23.05 18.49
C VAL A 164 7.06 -23.21 17.21
N CYS A 165 7.40 -22.47 16.15
CA CYS A 165 6.73 -22.57 14.85
C CYS A 165 6.81 -23.98 14.24
N LEU A 166 7.92 -24.69 14.44
CA LEU A 166 8.12 -26.06 13.97
C LEU A 166 7.04 -27.01 14.48
N LYS A 167 6.53 -26.78 15.70
CA LYS A 167 5.43 -27.56 16.29
C LYS A 167 4.05 -27.21 15.75
N LEU A 168 3.97 -26.14 14.95
CA LEU A 168 2.75 -25.61 14.35
C LEU A 168 2.74 -25.80 12.82
N VAL A 169 3.75 -26.49 12.29
CA VAL A 169 3.83 -26.88 10.87
C VAL A 169 2.68 -27.84 10.58
N PRO A 170 1.98 -27.67 9.43
CA PRO A 170 0.89 -28.56 9.04
C PRO A 170 1.39 -29.99 8.76
N ASP A 171 0.50 -30.97 8.86
CA ASP A 171 0.79 -32.31 8.36
C ASP A 171 0.94 -32.32 6.82
N ASN A 172 1.53 -33.40 6.28
CA ASN A 172 1.80 -33.52 4.85
C ASN A 172 0.53 -33.33 4.01
N LYS A 173 -0.60 -33.86 4.45
CA LYS A 173 -1.87 -33.75 3.71
C LYS A 173 -2.33 -32.30 3.61
N THR A 174 -2.33 -31.60 4.73
CA THR A 174 -2.72 -30.19 4.81
C THR A 174 -1.79 -29.31 3.98
N PHE A 175 -0.48 -29.60 3.99
CA PHE A 175 0.49 -28.90 3.15
C PHE A 175 0.25 -29.14 1.65
N MET A 176 0.03 -30.40 1.24
CA MET A 176 -0.24 -30.78 -0.15
C MET A 176 -1.54 -30.15 -0.66
N ASP A 177 -2.57 -30.07 0.20
CA ASP A 177 -3.81 -29.35 -0.09
C ASP A 177 -3.56 -27.84 -0.27
N ALA A 178 -2.70 -27.23 0.55
CA ALA A 178 -2.39 -25.80 0.47
C ALA A 178 -1.69 -25.41 -0.85
N ILE A 179 -0.75 -26.23 -1.31
CA ILE A 179 -0.05 -26.00 -2.60
C ILE A 179 -0.86 -26.45 -3.83
N GLY A 180 -2.06 -27.02 -3.62
CA GLY A 180 -2.96 -27.43 -4.69
C GLY A 180 -2.61 -28.78 -5.34
N ALA A 181 -1.77 -29.60 -4.69
CA ALA A 181 -1.25 -30.86 -5.23
C ALA A 181 -2.06 -32.11 -4.80
N ARG A 182 -3.30 -31.93 -4.31
CA ARG A 182 -4.13 -33.01 -3.74
C ARG A 182 -4.49 -34.11 -4.76
N ASP A 183 -4.74 -33.71 -6.00
CA ASP A 183 -5.20 -34.58 -7.09
C ASP A 183 -4.13 -34.80 -8.18
N GLU A 184 -2.90 -34.35 -7.93
CA GLU A 184 -1.77 -34.49 -8.86
C GLU A 184 -0.99 -35.78 -8.59
N SER A 185 -0.43 -36.38 -9.64
CA SER A 185 0.50 -37.49 -9.44
C SER A 185 1.80 -36.93 -8.87
N TYR A 186 2.48 -37.74 -8.05
CA TYR A 186 3.78 -37.34 -7.51
C TYR A 186 4.81 -37.03 -8.59
N ASP A 187 4.69 -37.65 -9.77
CA ASP A 187 5.53 -37.36 -10.93
C ASP A 187 5.27 -35.95 -11.47
N THR A 188 4.00 -35.56 -11.64
CA THR A 188 3.64 -34.19 -12.09
C THR A 188 4.08 -33.12 -11.10
N LEU A 189 3.93 -33.39 -9.79
CA LEU A 189 4.39 -32.48 -8.75
C LEU A 189 5.92 -32.30 -8.79
N ARG A 190 6.66 -33.38 -9.01
CA ARG A 190 8.12 -33.32 -9.13
C ARG A 190 8.54 -32.51 -10.36
N GLU A 191 7.89 -32.72 -11.50
CA GLU A 191 8.15 -31.95 -12.73
C GLU A 191 7.89 -30.45 -12.54
N ASP A 192 6.78 -30.08 -11.88
CA ASP A 192 6.46 -28.68 -11.58
C ASP A 192 7.49 -28.07 -10.61
N ILE A 193 7.90 -28.80 -9.57
CA ILE A 193 8.94 -28.34 -8.62
C ILE A 193 10.30 -28.16 -9.31
N ASP A 194 10.69 -29.09 -10.18
CA ASP A 194 11.95 -29.01 -10.92
C ASP A 194 11.92 -27.85 -11.92
N THR A 195 10.79 -27.62 -12.59
CA THR A 195 10.58 -26.47 -13.47
C THR A 195 10.68 -25.16 -12.71
N LEU A 196 9.95 -25.01 -11.61
CA LEU A 196 10.02 -23.83 -10.74
C LEU A 196 11.44 -23.58 -10.24
N SER A 197 12.13 -24.64 -9.78
CA SER A 197 13.51 -24.56 -9.30
C SER A 197 14.46 -24.08 -10.40
N SER A 198 14.28 -24.55 -11.63
CA SER A 198 15.10 -24.16 -12.78
C SER A 198 14.95 -22.68 -13.16
N LEU A 199 13.74 -22.12 -12.99
CA LEU A 199 13.44 -20.70 -13.22
C LEU A 199 13.96 -19.82 -12.08
N LEU A 200 13.72 -20.22 -10.83
CA LEU A 200 14.01 -19.40 -9.65
C LEU A 200 15.50 -19.32 -9.32
N THR A 201 16.25 -20.41 -9.49
CA THR A 201 17.69 -20.47 -9.17
C THR A 201 18.54 -19.38 -9.85
N PRO A 202 18.46 -19.15 -11.17
CA PRO A 202 19.23 -18.09 -11.81
C PRO A 202 18.78 -16.69 -11.35
N ILE A 203 17.49 -16.48 -11.09
CA ILE A 203 16.95 -15.21 -10.58
C ILE A 203 17.54 -14.90 -9.20
N LEU A 204 17.55 -15.87 -8.27
CA LEU A 204 18.11 -15.69 -6.93
C LEU A 204 19.60 -15.37 -6.98
N LYS A 205 20.36 -16.03 -7.87
CA LYS A 205 21.79 -15.72 -8.08
C LYS A 205 22.00 -14.29 -8.57
N GLU A 206 21.18 -13.83 -9.51
CA GLU A 206 21.25 -12.46 -10.03
C GLU A 206 20.92 -11.43 -8.94
N ILE A 207 19.89 -11.68 -8.13
CA ILE A 207 19.53 -10.84 -6.99
C ILE A 207 20.66 -10.79 -5.95
N TYR A 208 21.25 -11.93 -5.60
CA TYR A 208 22.39 -11.97 -4.68
C TYR A 208 23.59 -11.18 -5.18
N PHE A 209 23.88 -11.26 -6.47
CA PHE A 209 24.95 -10.50 -7.10
C PHE A 209 24.70 -8.99 -6.99
N VAL A 210 23.49 -8.54 -7.36
CA VAL A 210 23.12 -7.11 -7.32
C VAL A 210 23.09 -6.60 -5.87
N LEU A 211 22.56 -7.38 -4.91
CA LEU A 211 22.60 -7.04 -3.49
C LEU A 211 24.03 -6.88 -2.97
N ALA A 212 24.94 -7.81 -3.31
CA ALA A 212 26.34 -7.72 -2.92
C ALA A 212 27.02 -6.47 -3.51
N PHE A 213 26.74 -6.16 -4.77
CA PHE A 213 27.35 -5.04 -5.48
C PHE A 213 26.80 -3.67 -5.05
N HIS A 214 25.49 -3.55 -4.85
CA HIS A 214 24.84 -2.27 -4.57
C HIS A 214 24.62 -2.02 -3.07
N ALA A 215 24.15 -3.00 -2.30
CA ALA A 215 23.80 -2.78 -0.91
C ALA A 215 24.97 -3.02 0.07
N TYR A 216 25.92 -3.91 -0.27
CA TYR A 216 26.91 -4.41 0.69
C TYR A 216 28.39 -4.27 0.29
N SER A 217 28.71 -3.61 -0.83
CA SER A 217 30.11 -3.43 -1.26
C SER A 217 30.84 -2.31 -0.51
N ARG A 218 31.93 -2.71 0.18
CA ARG A 218 33.03 -1.93 0.80
C ARG A 218 32.82 -1.42 2.25
N SER A 219 32.89 -2.34 3.22
CA SER A 219 33.89 -2.33 4.31
C SER A 219 33.99 -3.74 4.88
N GLY A 220 35.20 -4.23 5.11
CA GLY A 220 35.50 -5.65 5.38
C GLY A 220 35.07 -6.18 6.75
N ASP A 221 33.77 -6.13 7.06
CA ASP A 221 33.20 -6.66 8.32
C ASP A 221 31.84 -7.38 8.15
N PHE A 222 31.40 -7.67 6.92
CA PHE A 222 30.17 -8.40 6.66
C PHE A 222 30.45 -9.68 5.89
N ASP A 223 30.41 -10.81 6.59
CA ASP A 223 30.56 -12.14 6.02
C ASP A 223 29.19 -12.60 5.47
N LEU A 224 29.10 -12.71 4.15
CA LEU A 224 27.89 -13.01 3.40
C LEU A 224 27.35 -14.43 3.69
N GLU A 225 28.22 -15.33 4.17
CA GLU A 225 27.85 -16.70 4.56
C GLU A 225 27.28 -16.81 5.98
N SER A 226 27.61 -15.87 6.89
CA SER A 226 27.28 -15.99 8.33
C SER A 226 26.41 -14.86 8.89
N GLY A 227 26.11 -13.81 8.11
CA GLY A 227 25.12 -12.78 8.47
C GLY A 227 25.40 -12.04 9.80
N THR A 228 26.62 -12.10 10.34
CA THR A 228 26.96 -11.53 11.65
C THR A 228 27.98 -10.40 11.57
N ILE A 229 27.75 -9.33 12.33
CA ILE A 229 28.75 -8.29 12.63
C ILE A 229 29.70 -8.84 13.70
N ARG A 230 31.01 -8.89 13.42
CA ARG A 230 32.03 -9.23 14.43
C ARG A 230 32.02 -8.20 15.57
N LYS A 231 31.36 -8.53 16.68
CA LYS A 231 31.61 -7.86 17.98
C LYS A 231 32.66 -8.65 18.76
N SER A 232 33.69 -7.96 19.24
CA SER A 232 34.73 -8.52 20.13
C SER A 232 34.11 -9.17 21.36
N ARG A 233 34.47 -10.43 21.64
CA ARG A 233 34.07 -11.17 22.84
C ARG A 233 34.47 -10.42 24.13
N LYS A 234 33.51 -10.14 25.01
CA LYS A 234 33.75 -9.92 26.45
C LYS A 234 33.63 -11.27 27.20
N PRO A 235 34.34 -11.46 28.32
CA PRO A 235 34.46 -12.76 28.97
C PRO A 235 33.17 -13.16 29.69
N LYS A 236 32.85 -14.46 29.66
CA LYS A 236 31.71 -15.06 30.37
C LYS A 236 31.96 -15.07 31.87
N ASN A 237 31.06 -14.47 32.65
CA ASN A 237 31.00 -14.68 34.10
C ASN A 237 29.92 -15.69 34.50
N SER A 238 30.18 -16.28 35.67
CA SER A 238 29.55 -17.43 36.32
C SER A 238 28.05 -17.25 36.67
N PHE A 239 27.15 -17.46 35.70
CA PHE A 239 25.70 -17.62 35.98
C PHE A 239 25.17 -19.06 35.80
N SER A 240 25.97 -19.97 35.22
CA SER A 240 25.49 -21.32 34.87
C SER A 240 25.41 -22.30 36.05
N LYS A 241 26.09 -22.03 37.17
CA LYS A 241 26.10 -22.91 38.35
C LYS A 241 24.88 -22.73 39.25
N MET A 242 24.23 -21.55 39.24
CA MET A 242 23.06 -21.29 40.11
C MET A 242 21.75 -21.86 39.56
N ILE A 243 21.64 -22.03 38.23
CA ILE A 243 20.42 -22.50 37.55
C ILE A 243 20.20 -24.01 37.73
N LYS A 244 21.27 -24.80 37.91
CA LYS A 244 21.17 -26.26 38.07
C LYS A 244 20.53 -26.70 39.38
N SER A 245 20.63 -25.89 40.45
CA SER A 245 20.05 -26.21 41.77
C SER A 245 18.55 -25.92 41.85
N LEU A 246 18.06 -24.95 41.07
CA LEU A 246 16.63 -24.60 41.01
C LEU A 246 15.84 -25.59 40.15
N GLY A 247 16.44 -26.03 39.02
CA GLY A 247 15.82 -26.99 38.09
C GLY A 247 15.47 -28.33 38.74
N ASN A 248 16.34 -28.84 39.62
CA ASN A 248 16.09 -30.12 40.31
C ASN A 248 14.94 -30.04 41.32
N ARG A 249 14.69 -28.88 41.95
CA ARG A 249 13.56 -28.66 42.87
C ARG A 249 12.24 -28.53 42.13
N LEU A 250 12.24 -27.81 41.00
CA LEU A 250 11.09 -27.73 40.10
C LEU A 250 10.73 -29.11 39.56
N HIS A 251 11.70 -29.89 39.08
CA HIS A 251 11.47 -31.22 38.54
C HIS A 251 10.83 -32.17 39.57
N HIS A 252 11.15 -32.02 40.86
CA HIS A 252 10.52 -32.79 41.93
C HIS A 252 9.06 -32.39 42.17
N MET A 253 8.73 -31.09 42.12
CA MET A 253 7.35 -30.59 42.23
C MET A 253 6.48 -31.00 41.02
N PHE A 254 7.02 -30.97 39.80
CA PHE A 254 6.34 -31.46 38.59
C PHE A 254 5.95 -32.94 38.69
N LYS A 255 6.73 -33.75 39.44
CA LYS A 255 6.51 -35.19 39.60
C LYS A 255 5.47 -35.52 40.69
N LEU A 256 5.34 -34.69 41.72
CA LEU A 256 4.42 -34.90 42.85
C LEU A 256 3.01 -34.32 42.61
N HIS A 257 2.88 -33.17 41.93
CA HIS A 257 1.60 -32.49 41.74
C HIS A 257 1.42 -31.95 40.31
N PRO A 258 1.31 -32.82 39.28
CA PRO A 258 1.25 -32.40 37.88
C PRO A 258 0.03 -31.51 37.58
N ILE A 259 -1.11 -31.76 38.22
CA ILE A 259 -2.34 -30.99 38.04
C ILE A 259 -2.22 -29.58 38.64
N LEU A 260 -1.61 -29.45 39.83
CA LEU A 260 -1.42 -28.15 40.47
C LEU A 260 -0.49 -27.27 39.65
N VAL A 261 0.61 -27.84 39.14
CA VAL A 261 1.55 -27.11 38.29
C VAL A 261 0.90 -26.70 36.96
N PHE A 262 0.07 -27.56 36.38
CA PHE A 262 -0.70 -27.22 35.18
C PHE A 262 -1.66 -26.05 35.42
N ILE A 263 -2.39 -26.03 36.54
CA ILE A 263 -3.31 -24.94 36.90
C ILE A 263 -2.55 -23.63 37.15
N VAL A 264 -1.40 -23.68 37.81
CA VAL A 264 -0.55 -22.50 38.03
C VAL A 264 0.02 -21.96 36.72
N CYS A 265 0.48 -22.82 35.82
CA CYS A 265 0.96 -22.41 34.49
C CYS A 265 -0.18 -21.86 33.62
N LEU A 266 -1.37 -22.46 33.68
CA LEU A 266 -2.55 -22.01 32.93
C LEU A 266 -3.05 -20.66 33.44
N SER A 267 -3.14 -20.46 34.76
CA SER A 267 -3.52 -19.17 35.35
C SER A 267 -2.50 -18.08 35.07
N PHE A 268 -1.20 -18.39 35.13
CA PHE A 268 -0.14 -17.47 34.71
C PHE A 268 -0.25 -17.13 33.22
N GLY A 269 -0.49 -18.13 32.36
CA GLY A 269 -0.69 -17.95 30.92
C GLY A 269 -1.91 -17.10 30.58
N ILE A 270 -3.04 -17.32 31.27
CA ILE A 270 -4.26 -16.51 31.12
C ILE A 270 -4.02 -15.08 31.62
N THR A 271 -3.32 -14.91 32.74
CA THR A 271 -2.99 -13.57 33.27
C THR A 271 -2.05 -12.83 32.32
N VAL A 272 -1.07 -13.52 31.74
CA VAL A 272 -0.20 -12.97 30.69
C VAL A 272 -0.98 -12.68 29.42
N LEU A 273 -1.94 -13.50 29.01
CA LEU A 273 -2.80 -13.22 27.85
C LEU A 273 -3.74 -12.04 28.11
N ILE A 274 -4.30 -11.89 29.31
CA ILE A 274 -5.12 -10.73 29.69
C ILE A 274 -4.25 -9.49 29.77
N LEU A 275 -3.04 -9.57 30.33
CA LEU A 275 -2.08 -8.46 30.36
C LEU A 275 -1.58 -8.13 28.96
N LEU A 276 -1.30 -9.12 28.11
CA LEU A 276 -0.91 -8.93 26.72
C LEU A 276 -2.07 -8.43 25.89
N SER A 277 -3.32 -8.80 26.16
CA SER A 277 -4.51 -8.25 25.48
C SER A 277 -4.85 -6.85 25.97
N SER A 278 -4.64 -6.57 27.26
CA SER A 278 -4.74 -5.23 27.85
C SER A 278 -3.61 -4.33 27.35
N ILE A 279 -2.39 -4.86 27.23
CA ILE A 279 -1.26 -4.19 26.59
C ILE A 279 -1.48 -4.15 25.09
N TYR A 280 -2.15 -5.10 24.43
CA TYR A 280 -2.39 -5.02 22.99
C TYR A 280 -3.50 -4.02 22.68
N GLU A 281 -4.58 -3.94 23.46
CA GLU A 281 -5.58 -2.89 23.37
C GLU A 281 -5.00 -1.54 23.80
N ASN A 282 -4.27 -1.46 24.92
CA ASN A 282 -3.64 -0.22 25.35
C ASN A 282 -2.42 0.15 24.51
N HIS A 283 -1.70 -0.75 23.85
CA HIS A 283 -0.61 -0.45 22.91
C HIS A 283 -1.19 -0.21 21.53
N PHE A 284 -2.36 -0.74 21.14
CA PHE A 284 -3.04 -0.30 19.92
C PHE A 284 -3.62 1.11 20.12
N ARG A 285 -4.26 1.37 21.26
CA ARG A 285 -4.82 2.69 21.62
C ARG A 285 -3.74 3.71 22.03
N SER A 286 -2.68 3.28 22.71
CA SER A 286 -1.50 4.09 23.06
C SER A 286 -0.57 4.24 21.88
N THR A 287 -0.32 3.27 21.01
CA THR A 287 0.53 3.50 19.80
C THR A 287 -0.18 4.45 18.84
N VAL A 288 -1.49 4.33 18.68
CA VAL A 288 -2.30 5.32 17.95
C VAL A 288 -2.35 6.67 18.67
N SER A 289 -2.17 6.73 20.00
CA SER A 289 -2.14 7.98 20.79
C SER A 289 -0.72 8.53 21.09
N TYR A 290 0.33 7.73 20.95
CA TYR A 290 1.72 7.98 21.30
C TYR A 290 2.47 8.42 20.04
N TYR A 291 2.14 7.85 18.87
CA TYR A 291 2.41 8.48 17.58
C TYR A 291 1.61 9.78 17.36
N LYS A 292 0.63 10.08 18.21
CA LYS A 292 -0.17 11.31 18.16
C LYS A 292 0.27 12.37 19.18
N LYS A 293 1.25 12.09 20.06
CA LYS A 293 1.54 12.97 21.21
C LYS A 293 3.00 13.37 21.44
N ASN A 294 3.99 12.70 20.84
CA ASN A 294 5.40 13.17 20.82
C ASN A 294 5.91 13.04 19.37
N ASP A 295 6.31 14.04 18.58
CA ASP A 295 6.55 15.46 18.78
C ASP A 295 6.08 16.15 17.50
N LEU A 296 5.07 17.02 17.64
CA LEU A 296 4.72 18.03 16.64
C LEU A 296 5.54 19.28 16.95
N ASP A 297 6.86 19.14 16.87
CA ASP A 297 7.67 20.27 16.49
C ASP A 297 7.51 20.44 14.97
N ASN A 298 7.55 21.68 14.51
CA ASN A 298 7.14 22.15 13.17
C ASN A 298 7.90 21.50 11.98
N ASP A 299 8.77 20.53 12.23
CA ASP A 299 9.66 19.85 11.28
C ASP A 299 9.13 18.49 10.78
N GLY A 300 7.93 18.06 11.20
CA GLY A 300 7.38 16.71 10.90
C GLY A 300 6.46 16.58 9.67
N TYR A 301 5.93 17.68 9.14
CA TYR A 301 5.02 17.65 7.99
C TYR A 301 5.76 17.99 6.68
N PRO A 302 5.55 17.23 5.58
CA PRO A 302 6.30 17.41 4.34
C PRO A 302 6.11 18.80 3.70
N PHE A 303 5.01 19.49 4.05
CA PHE A 303 4.65 20.80 3.49
C PHE A 303 4.22 21.80 4.56
N ALA A 304 4.86 21.78 5.74
CA ALA A 304 4.47 22.61 6.89
C ALA A 304 4.40 24.12 6.61
N ASN A 305 5.16 24.60 5.63
CA ASN A 305 5.24 26.00 5.23
C ASN A 305 4.07 26.45 4.33
N LEU A 306 3.34 25.52 3.71
CA LEU A 306 2.23 25.86 2.82
C LEU A 306 0.98 26.18 3.62
N LYS A 307 0.32 27.28 3.25
CA LYS A 307 -0.82 27.85 3.97
C LYS A 307 -2.10 27.86 3.14
N ASN A 308 -2.02 27.84 1.82
CA ASN A 308 -3.16 28.01 0.93
C ASN A 308 -3.44 26.73 0.13
N LEU A 309 -4.71 26.40 -0.09
CA LEU A 309 -5.11 25.26 -0.90
C LEU A 309 -5.58 25.72 -2.27
N VAL A 310 -4.95 25.23 -3.34
CA VAL A 310 -5.48 25.28 -4.70
C VAL A 310 -6.02 23.91 -5.05
N MET A 311 -7.34 23.79 -5.16
CA MET A 311 -8.03 22.51 -5.39
C MET A 311 -8.61 22.48 -6.81
N VAL A 312 -8.21 21.49 -7.61
CA VAL A 312 -8.77 21.27 -8.95
C VAL A 312 -9.73 20.09 -8.91
N ALA A 313 -11.01 20.34 -9.18
CA ALA A 313 -12.01 19.27 -9.19
C ALA A 313 -11.94 18.45 -10.47
N GLY A 314 -11.80 17.13 -10.32
CA GLY A 314 -11.87 16.15 -11.39
C GLY A 314 -13.28 16.03 -11.97
N HIS A 315 -13.36 15.75 -13.28
CA HIS A 315 -14.63 15.49 -13.98
C HIS A 315 -14.57 14.32 -14.97
N SER A 316 -13.39 13.72 -15.16
CA SER A 316 -13.16 12.61 -16.11
C SER A 316 -11.80 11.96 -15.86
N VAL A 317 -11.61 10.76 -16.42
CA VAL A 317 -10.38 9.95 -16.29
C VAL A 317 -9.66 9.93 -17.63
N TYR A 318 -8.34 10.14 -17.62
CA TYR A 318 -7.50 10.02 -18.81
C TYR A 318 -7.09 8.55 -19.01
N THR A 319 -7.47 7.97 -20.13
CA THR A 319 -7.38 6.51 -20.37
C THR A 319 -6.43 6.11 -21.48
N SER A 320 -5.87 7.04 -22.26
CA SER A 320 -4.94 6.67 -23.34
C SER A 320 -3.69 5.96 -22.80
N SER A 321 -3.22 4.97 -23.56
CA SER A 321 -1.95 4.28 -23.35
C SER A 321 -0.75 5.01 -23.98
N ASP A 322 -1.00 5.86 -24.98
CA ASP A 322 0.00 6.77 -25.53
C ASP A 322 -0.22 8.16 -24.90
N CYS A 323 0.79 8.76 -24.26
CA CYS A 323 0.64 10.10 -23.66
C CYS A 323 0.53 11.24 -24.72
N GLY A 324 0.20 10.91 -25.96
CA GLY A 324 0.37 11.79 -27.13
C GLY A 324 -0.88 12.55 -27.60
N LYS A 325 -2.07 12.29 -27.05
CA LYS A 325 -3.36 12.81 -27.57
C LYS A 325 -4.31 13.32 -26.49
N VAL A 326 -3.81 13.95 -25.43
CA VAL A 326 -4.65 14.44 -24.30
C VAL A 326 -5.74 15.44 -24.69
N ASP A 327 -5.61 16.08 -25.85
CA ASP A 327 -6.56 17.02 -26.44
C ASP A 327 -7.74 16.33 -27.15
N LYS A 328 -7.69 14.99 -27.32
CA LYS A 328 -8.72 14.23 -28.01
C LYS A 328 -9.68 13.55 -27.05
N GLU A 329 -10.95 13.55 -27.43
CA GLU A 329 -12.04 12.98 -26.64
C GLU A 329 -11.94 11.47 -26.45
N ASP A 330 -11.33 10.75 -27.40
CA ASP A 330 -11.08 9.31 -27.33
C ASP A 330 -10.03 8.92 -26.30
N SER A 331 -9.25 9.89 -25.82
CA SER A 331 -8.22 9.71 -24.81
C SER A 331 -8.75 9.87 -23.39
N TRP A 332 -10.02 10.24 -23.24
CA TRP A 332 -10.72 10.39 -21.97
C TRP A 332 -11.88 9.41 -21.87
N PHE A 333 -12.12 8.88 -20.68
CA PHE A 333 -13.33 8.12 -20.41
C PHE A 333 -14.51 9.09 -20.23
N LEU A 334 -15.31 9.28 -21.27
CA LEU A 334 -16.46 10.19 -21.25
C LEU A 334 -17.78 9.46 -21.04
N GLU A 335 -18.58 9.93 -20.07
CA GLU A 335 -19.98 9.54 -19.94
C GLU A 335 -20.79 9.99 -21.16
N SER A 336 -21.96 9.37 -21.39
CA SER A 336 -22.81 9.67 -22.56
C SER A 336 -23.11 11.16 -22.73
N TYR A 337 -23.38 11.87 -21.63
CA TYR A 337 -23.65 13.32 -21.63
C TYR A 337 -22.38 14.19 -21.79
N GLN A 338 -21.18 13.63 -21.59
CA GLN A 338 -19.90 14.31 -21.75
C GLN A 338 -19.33 14.18 -23.17
N LYS A 339 -19.92 13.33 -24.03
CA LYS A 339 -19.46 13.11 -25.42
C LYS A 339 -19.86 14.26 -26.34
N ASN A 340 -19.35 15.45 -26.06
CA ASN A 340 -19.54 16.66 -26.85
C ASN A 340 -18.17 17.15 -27.36
N PRO A 341 -18.10 17.75 -28.57
CA PRO A 341 -16.85 18.34 -29.05
C PRO A 341 -16.33 19.43 -28.09
N GLY A 342 -15.03 19.38 -27.76
CA GLY A 342 -14.35 20.36 -26.91
C GLY A 342 -14.38 20.04 -25.42
N GLN A 343 -14.80 18.83 -25.05
CA GLN A 343 -14.88 18.40 -23.66
C GLN A 343 -13.48 18.19 -23.05
N ALA A 344 -12.58 17.50 -23.75
CA ALA A 344 -11.19 17.29 -23.34
C ALA A 344 -10.48 18.63 -23.15
N ALA A 345 -10.65 19.57 -24.09
CA ALA A 345 -10.10 20.92 -23.98
C ALA A 345 -10.55 21.64 -22.70
N THR A 346 -11.77 21.37 -22.23
CA THR A 346 -12.24 21.95 -20.97
C THR A 346 -11.53 21.33 -19.75
N PHE A 347 -11.30 20.01 -19.75
CA PHE A 347 -10.52 19.36 -18.70
C PHE A 347 -9.07 19.86 -18.67
N LEU A 348 -8.45 19.99 -19.84
CA LEU A 348 -7.13 20.61 -19.98
C LEU A 348 -7.10 22.02 -19.42
N SER A 349 -8.14 22.82 -19.66
CA SER A 349 -8.26 24.18 -19.11
C SER A 349 -8.35 24.18 -17.58
N HIS A 350 -9.10 23.25 -16.96
CA HIS A 350 -9.13 23.12 -15.49
C HIS A 350 -7.74 22.82 -14.92
N ILE A 351 -7.03 21.88 -15.54
CA ILE A 351 -5.70 21.45 -15.10
C ILE A 351 -4.72 22.62 -15.19
N GLN A 352 -4.70 23.29 -16.35
CA GLN A 352 -3.81 24.41 -16.59
C GLN A 352 -4.10 25.60 -15.66
N GLU A 353 -5.37 25.98 -15.48
CA GLU A 353 -5.77 27.07 -14.57
C GLU A 353 -5.36 26.76 -13.13
N GLY A 354 -5.49 25.50 -12.68
CA GLY A 354 -5.03 25.07 -11.35
C GLY A 354 -3.51 25.17 -11.16
N VAL A 355 -2.74 24.74 -12.16
CA VAL A 355 -1.28 24.85 -12.14
C VAL A 355 -0.84 26.30 -12.16
N GLU A 356 -1.46 27.15 -12.98
CA GLU A 356 -1.17 28.58 -13.05
C GLU A 356 -1.58 29.33 -11.78
N ALA A 357 -2.71 28.97 -11.17
CA ALA A 357 -3.15 29.54 -9.89
C ALA A 357 -2.15 29.18 -8.77
N ALA A 358 -1.71 27.93 -8.72
CA ALA A 358 -0.68 27.51 -7.76
C ALA A 358 0.66 28.21 -8.02
N GLY A 359 1.05 28.41 -9.28
CA GLY A 359 2.28 29.14 -9.63
C GLY A 359 2.29 30.62 -9.26
N LYS A 360 1.13 31.23 -9.00
CA LYS A 360 1.01 32.62 -8.53
C LYS A 360 1.15 32.77 -7.01
N ASP A 361 1.11 31.66 -6.27
CA ASP A 361 1.15 31.62 -4.81
C ASP A 361 2.12 30.54 -4.32
N ASP A 362 3.33 30.93 -3.93
CA ASP A 362 4.37 30.02 -3.45
C ASP A 362 4.04 29.34 -2.12
N GLU A 363 3.10 29.89 -1.34
CA GLU A 363 2.60 29.26 -0.12
C GLU A 363 1.40 28.33 -0.38
N SER A 364 1.04 28.08 -1.64
CA SER A 364 -0.07 27.19 -1.99
C SER A 364 0.33 25.72 -2.17
N LEU A 365 -0.57 24.81 -1.81
CA LEU A 365 -0.52 23.40 -2.17
C LEU A 365 -1.56 23.13 -3.26
N LEU A 366 -1.11 22.56 -4.39
CA LEU A 366 -2.00 22.14 -5.46
C LEU A 366 -2.49 20.71 -5.21
N LEU A 367 -3.80 20.52 -5.11
CA LEU A 367 -4.44 19.22 -5.04
C LEU A 367 -5.40 19.01 -6.20
N PHE A 368 -5.11 18.04 -7.06
CA PHE A 368 -6.11 17.47 -7.96
C PHE A 368 -6.99 16.52 -7.16
N SER A 369 -8.32 16.68 -7.20
CA SER A 369 -9.25 15.89 -6.39
C SER A 369 -10.26 15.14 -7.26
N GLY A 370 -10.54 13.89 -6.88
CA GLY A 370 -11.52 13.04 -7.54
C GLY A 370 -11.05 11.59 -7.59
N GLY A 371 -11.91 10.67 -7.15
CA GLY A 371 -11.55 9.26 -6.99
C GLY A 371 -11.81 8.36 -8.19
N GLU A 372 -11.61 7.06 -7.98
CA GLU A 372 -11.86 5.98 -8.95
C GLU A 372 -13.37 5.72 -9.15
N THR A 373 -14.10 6.72 -9.65
CA THR A 373 -15.57 6.67 -9.67
C THR A 373 -16.17 5.87 -10.83
N ARG A 374 -15.34 5.35 -11.75
CA ARG A 374 -15.75 4.77 -13.03
C ARG A 374 -15.12 3.39 -13.26
N LYS A 375 -15.93 2.34 -13.13
CA LYS A 375 -15.48 0.94 -13.30
C LYS A 375 -14.80 0.70 -14.64
N ASP A 376 -15.41 1.19 -15.71
CA ASP A 376 -14.97 0.93 -17.09
C ASP A 376 -13.75 1.79 -17.51
N ALA A 377 -13.36 2.77 -16.69
CA ALA A 377 -12.13 3.53 -16.89
C ALA A 377 -10.88 2.82 -16.32
N GLY A 378 -11.07 1.70 -15.60
CA GLY A 378 -10.01 1.00 -14.88
C GLY A 378 -9.71 1.60 -13.50
N PRO A 379 -8.71 1.07 -12.76
CA PRO A 379 -8.34 1.51 -11.42
C PRO A 379 -7.52 2.82 -11.49
N ARG A 380 -8.12 3.87 -12.05
CA ARG A 380 -7.52 5.20 -12.21
C ARG A 380 -8.46 6.25 -11.64
N SER A 381 -7.92 7.10 -10.77
CA SER A 381 -8.67 8.21 -10.20
C SER A 381 -8.69 9.41 -11.17
N GLU A 382 -9.72 10.26 -11.04
CA GLU A 382 -9.79 11.52 -11.79
C GLU A 382 -8.61 12.43 -11.40
N ALA A 383 -8.22 12.43 -10.12
CA ALA A 383 -7.07 13.18 -9.59
C ALA A 383 -5.74 12.74 -10.22
N GLN A 384 -5.42 11.43 -10.21
CA GLN A 384 -4.20 10.91 -10.85
C GLN A 384 -4.15 11.23 -12.33
N SER A 385 -5.31 11.12 -13.01
CA SER A 385 -5.41 11.44 -14.43
C SER A 385 -5.03 12.90 -14.71
N TYR A 386 -5.53 13.83 -13.91
CA TYR A 386 -5.26 15.25 -14.08
C TYR A 386 -3.78 15.57 -13.80
N TRP A 387 -3.21 14.98 -12.75
CA TRP A 387 -1.79 15.13 -12.42
C TRP A 387 -0.88 14.59 -13.55
N ALA A 388 -1.17 13.39 -14.07
CA ALA A 388 -0.40 12.78 -15.16
C ALA A 388 -0.49 13.59 -16.46
N VAL A 389 -1.65 14.16 -16.76
CA VAL A 389 -1.82 15.06 -17.91
C VAL A 389 -0.99 16.33 -17.74
N ALA A 390 -1.01 16.97 -16.58
CA ALA A 390 -0.16 18.13 -16.29
C ALA A 390 1.33 17.82 -16.44
N GLU A 391 1.76 16.64 -15.96
CA GLU A 391 3.12 16.15 -16.07
C GLU A 391 3.53 15.93 -17.53
N SER A 392 2.73 15.17 -18.29
CA SER A 392 3.02 14.88 -19.70
C SER A 392 3.11 16.12 -20.59
N LYS A 393 2.37 17.19 -20.22
CA LYS A 393 2.42 18.49 -20.90
C LYS A 393 3.55 19.38 -20.43
N GLY A 394 4.27 19.00 -19.38
CA GLY A 394 5.31 19.81 -18.76
C GLY A 394 4.76 21.11 -18.15
N TRP A 395 3.46 21.16 -17.80
CA TRP A 395 2.82 22.39 -17.32
C TRP A 395 3.28 22.83 -15.95
N PHE A 396 3.81 21.92 -15.14
CA PHE A 396 4.47 22.30 -13.89
C PHE A 396 5.76 23.14 -14.13
N GLY A 397 6.24 23.21 -15.38
CA GLY A 397 7.54 23.78 -15.75
C GLY A 397 7.56 25.31 -15.83
N LYS A 398 7.75 25.94 -14.67
CA LYS A 398 8.63 27.12 -14.49
C LYS A 398 8.98 27.41 -13.03
N ASP A 399 8.17 26.94 -12.10
CA ASP A 399 8.29 27.25 -10.68
C ASP A 399 8.04 25.98 -9.86
N GLU A 400 8.40 26.00 -8.58
CA GLU A 400 8.38 24.92 -7.60
C GLU A 400 7.03 24.17 -7.46
N VAL A 401 5.98 24.53 -8.21
CA VAL A 401 4.64 23.93 -8.21
C VAL A 401 4.67 22.41 -8.25
N ARG A 402 5.55 21.79 -9.06
CA ARG A 402 5.63 20.32 -9.14
C ARG A 402 5.90 19.68 -7.77
N SER A 403 6.78 20.26 -6.96
CA SER A 403 7.15 19.69 -5.65
C SER A 403 6.00 19.78 -4.64
N ARG A 404 5.05 20.70 -4.86
CA ARG A 404 3.88 20.99 -4.04
C ARG A 404 2.54 20.71 -4.76
N ALA A 405 2.54 19.77 -5.71
CA ALA A 405 1.36 19.29 -6.44
C ALA A 405 1.11 17.80 -6.16
N LEU A 406 -0.02 17.49 -5.51
CA LEU A 406 -0.41 16.14 -5.11
C LEU A 406 -1.86 15.82 -5.51
N THR A 407 -2.33 14.63 -5.14
CA THR A 407 -3.66 14.11 -5.43
C THR A 407 -4.50 13.86 -4.17
N GLU A 408 -5.81 14.01 -4.31
CA GLU A 408 -6.85 13.51 -3.41
C GLU A 408 -7.74 12.55 -4.22
N GLU A 409 -7.68 11.26 -3.91
CA GLU A 409 -8.17 10.20 -4.80
C GLU A 409 -9.44 9.49 -4.31
N HIS A 410 -10.14 10.05 -3.33
CA HIS A 410 -11.29 9.37 -2.71
C HIS A 410 -12.61 10.12 -2.89
N ALA A 411 -12.59 11.36 -3.36
CA ALA A 411 -13.81 12.13 -3.58
C ALA A 411 -14.73 11.52 -4.65
N ARG A 412 -16.01 11.31 -4.30
CA ARG A 412 -17.03 10.73 -5.20
C ARG A 412 -18.01 11.77 -5.73
N ASP A 413 -18.04 12.95 -5.12
CA ASP A 413 -18.84 14.08 -5.58
C ASP A 413 -18.15 15.43 -5.30
N SER A 414 -18.81 16.53 -5.66
CA SER A 414 -18.28 17.89 -5.51
C SER A 414 -18.10 18.33 -4.05
N PHE A 415 -18.90 17.80 -3.12
CA PHE A 415 -18.76 18.16 -1.70
C PHE A 415 -17.55 17.45 -1.10
N GLU A 416 -17.41 16.14 -1.37
CA GLU A 416 -16.24 15.36 -0.97
C GLU A 416 -14.96 15.89 -1.60
N ASN A 417 -15.01 16.32 -2.85
CA ASN A 417 -13.90 16.99 -3.54
C ASN A 417 -13.31 18.13 -2.68
N LEU A 418 -14.16 19.01 -2.15
CA LEU A 418 -13.74 20.11 -1.30
C LEU A 418 -13.32 19.63 0.09
N LEU A 419 -14.19 18.88 0.78
CA LEU A 419 -13.97 18.46 2.17
C LEU A 419 -12.73 17.57 2.31
N PHE A 420 -12.55 16.63 1.39
CA PHE A 420 -11.43 15.69 1.40
C PHE A 420 -10.13 16.39 1.04
N SER A 421 -10.14 17.37 0.13
CA SER A 421 -8.96 18.17 -0.17
C SER A 421 -8.52 19.03 1.02
N VAL A 422 -9.46 19.58 1.79
CA VAL A 422 -9.16 20.28 3.04
C VAL A 422 -8.54 19.33 4.08
N CYS A 423 -9.07 18.11 4.20
CA CYS A 423 -8.51 17.09 5.07
C CYS A 423 -7.11 16.65 4.61
N ARG A 424 -6.93 16.43 3.30
CA ARG A 424 -5.65 16.05 2.69
C ARG A 424 -4.60 17.14 2.85
N PHE A 425 -4.98 18.40 2.71
CA PHE A 425 -4.12 19.54 3.03
C PHE A 425 -3.62 19.45 4.47
N ARG A 426 -4.52 19.25 5.43
CA ARG A 426 -4.16 19.10 6.85
C ARG A 426 -3.22 17.92 7.14
N GLU A 427 -3.38 16.79 6.45
CA GLU A 427 -2.46 15.66 6.55
C GLU A 427 -1.04 16.01 6.09
N LEU A 428 -0.93 16.88 5.08
CA LEU A 428 0.33 17.23 4.41
C LEU A 428 1.05 18.42 5.04
N THR A 429 0.32 19.39 5.61
CA THR A 429 0.88 20.65 6.11
C THR A 429 0.81 20.79 7.62
N GLY A 430 0.07 19.93 8.33
CA GLY A 430 -0.09 20.05 9.77
C GLY A 430 -1.13 21.08 10.23
N SER A 431 -1.61 21.92 9.32
CA SER A 431 -2.59 22.97 9.59
C SER A 431 -3.73 22.95 8.57
N TYR A 432 -4.88 23.56 8.89
CA TYR A 432 -5.96 23.72 7.91
C TYR A 432 -5.67 24.94 7.02
N PRO A 433 -6.14 24.95 5.76
CA PRO A 433 -5.80 26.00 4.83
C PRO A 433 -6.32 27.37 5.30
N GLN A 434 -5.47 28.39 5.18
CA GLN A 434 -5.82 29.78 5.38
C GLN A 434 -6.70 30.28 4.24
N ASN A 435 -6.37 29.96 2.99
CA ASN A 435 -7.22 30.28 1.84
C ASN A 435 -7.52 29.02 1.03
N ILE A 436 -8.70 28.96 0.43
CA ILE A 436 -9.08 27.89 -0.50
C ILE A 436 -9.42 28.53 -1.84
N THR A 437 -8.73 28.11 -2.89
CA THR A 437 -9.05 28.44 -4.28
C THR A 437 -9.53 27.16 -4.97
N VAL A 438 -10.79 27.14 -5.41
CA VAL A 438 -11.34 25.99 -6.16
C VAL A 438 -11.31 26.29 -7.65
N VAL A 439 -10.79 25.35 -8.44
CA VAL A 439 -10.80 25.37 -9.90
C VAL A 439 -11.77 24.32 -10.41
N SER A 440 -12.79 24.75 -11.15
CA SER A 440 -13.81 23.87 -11.73
C SER A 440 -14.57 24.61 -12.84
N TYR A 441 -15.72 24.07 -13.26
CA TYR A 441 -16.58 24.73 -14.23
C TYR A 441 -17.17 26.05 -13.71
N ASP A 442 -17.22 27.09 -14.54
CA ASP A 442 -17.87 28.37 -14.24
C ASP A 442 -19.29 28.21 -13.66
N PHE A 443 -20.12 27.38 -14.30
CA PHE A 443 -21.50 27.15 -13.88
C PHE A 443 -21.63 26.47 -12.51
N LYS A 444 -20.55 25.88 -11.96
CA LYS A 444 -20.56 25.20 -10.64
C LYS A 444 -20.18 26.14 -9.49
N GLU A 445 -19.81 27.39 -9.77
CA GLU A 445 -19.36 28.36 -8.77
C GLU A 445 -20.34 28.49 -7.61
N GLU A 446 -21.62 28.72 -7.92
CA GLU A 446 -22.65 28.92 -6.91
C GLU A 446 -22.73 27.74 -5.92
N ARG A 447 -22.60 26.50 -6.42
CA ARG A 447 -22.64 25.31 -5.58
C ARG A 447 -21.40 25.22 -4.68
N PHE A 448 -20.20 25.50 -5.19
CA PHE A 448 -18.99 25.44 -4.37
C PHE A 448 -18.93 26.61 -3.37
N ALA A 449 -19.10 27.84 -3.86
CA ALA A 449 -18.91 29.07 -3.10
C ALA A 449 -20.05 29.35 -2.10
N HIS A 450 -21.29 28.96 -2.40
CA HIS A 450 -22.42 29.26 -1.50
C HIS A 450 -22.98 28.04 -0.77
N LEU A 451 -22.97 26.84 -1.35
CA LEU A 451 -23.49 25.64 -0.68
C LEU A 451 -22.38 24.89 0.06
N HIS A 452 -21.39 24.34 -0.67
CA HIS A 452 -20.36 23.49 -0.07
C HIS A 452 -19.51 24.23 0.96
N ARG A 453 -19.03 25.43 0.62
CA ARG A 453 -18.30 26.31 1.55
C ARG A 453 -19.14 26.58 2.81
N SER A 454 -20.41 26.94 2.64
CA SER A 454 -21.29 27.24 3.78
C SER A 454 -21.59 26.01 4.63
N ALA A 455 -21.77 24.84 4.03
CA ALA A 455 -21.96 23.58 4.74
C ALA A 455 -20.72 23.22 5.57
N MET A 456 -19.53 23.54 5.06
CA MET A 456 -18.26 23.44 5.80
C MET A 456 -18.03 24.60 6.77
N GLY A 457 -18.88 25.63 6.83
CA GLY A 457 -18.65 26.81 7.66
C GLY A 457 -17.35 27.56 7.34
N PHE A 458 -16.78 27.39 6.14
CA PHE A 458 -15.51 28.03 5.78
C PHE A 458 -15.75 29.52 5.44
N PRO A 459 -14.91 30.47 5.91
CA PRO A 459 -15.18 31.90 5.71
C PRO A 459 -15.19 32.32 4.25
N GLU A 460 -16.18 33.13 3.86
CA GLU A 460 -16.34 33.64 2.50
C GLU A 460 -15.15 34.50 2.06
N SER A 461 -14.60 35.33 2.95
CA SER A 461 -13.45 36.19 2.66
C SER A 461 -12.14 35.42 2.36
N ARG A 462 -12.10 34.12 2.63
CA ARG A 462 -10.94 33.25 2.43
C ARG A 462 -11.18 32.17 1.37
N PHE A 463 -12.31 32.23 0.67
CA PHE A 463 -12.70 31.26 -0.34
C PHE A 463 -12.80 31.92 -1.72
N PHE A 464 -12.01 31.41 -2.67
CA PHE A 464 -11.91 31.91 -4.03
C PHE A 464 -12.32 30.81 -5.02
N TYR A 465 -12.83 31.23 -6.18
CA TYR A 465 -13.26 30.31 -7.22
C TYR A 465 -12.74 30.76 -8.58
N LEU A 466 -12.14 29.83 -9.33
CA LEU A 466 -11.69 30.02 -10.70
C LEU A 466 -12.51 29.10 -11.61
N GLY A 467 -13.45 29.72 -12.32
CA GLY A 467 -14.33 29.02 -13.26
C GLY A 467 -13.73 28.96 -14.65
N THR A 468 -13.62 27.76 -15.22
CA THR A 468 -13.34 27.62 -16.66
C THR A 468 -14.64 27.32 -17.42
N PRO A 469 -14.77 27.81 -18.66
CA PRO A 469 -16.01 27.71 -19.41
C PRO A 469 -16.30 26.29 -19.87
N ALA A 470 -17.57 25.88 -19.82
CA ALA A 470 -18.05 24.66 -20.48
C ALA A 470 -17.90 24.73 -22.01
N SER A 471 -17.88 23.57 -22.69
CA SER A 471 -17.95 23.55 -24.14
C SER A 471 -19.25 24.20 -24.64
N LEU A 472 -19.19 24.98 -25.72
CA LEU A 472 -20.35 25.71 -26.26
C LEU A 472 -21.53 24.77 -26.59
N SER A 473 -21.23 23.56 -27.05
CA SER A 473 -22.20 22.52 -27.40
C SER A 473 -22.93 21.91 -26.20
N SER A 474 -22.34 21.98 -25.00
CA SER A 474 -22.89 21.37 -23.79
C SER A 474 -23.42 22.38 -22.75
N LYS A 475 -23.14 23.68 -22.93
CA LYS A 475 -23.38 24.74 -21.94
C LYS A 475 -24.82 24.78 -21.42
N GLU A 476 -25.83 24.75 -22.31
CA GLU A 476 -27.24 24.83 -21.88
C GLU A 476 -27.68 23.60 -21.07
N GLY A 477 -27.29 22.40 -21.51
CA GLY A 477 -27.57 21.16 -20.80
C GLY A 477 -26.85 21.10 -19.46
N ALA A 478 -25.61 21.57 -19.40
CA ALA A 478 -24.81 21.66 -18.19
C ALA A 478 -25.46 22.60 -17.14
N LEU A 479 -25.94 23.78 -17.57
CA LEU A 479 -26.65 24.72 -16.69
C LEU A 479 -27.95 24.14 -16.12
N LYS A 480 -28.75 23.46 -16.94
CA LYS A 480 -29.98 22.78 -16.48
C LYS A 480 -29.67 21.64 -15.51
N GLY A 481 -28.68 20.80 -15.84
CA GLY A 481 -28.25 19.71 -14.97
C GLY A 481 -27.69 20.22 -13.65
N GLU A 482 -26.92 21.30 -13.67
CA GLU A 482 -26.37 21.92 -12.48
C GLU A 482 -27.46 22.49 -11.57
N ALA A 483 -28.46 23.18 -12.11
CA ALA A 483 -29.57 23.71 -11.32
C ALA A 483 -30.29 22.63 -10.50
N MET A 484 -30.48 21.44 -11.10
CA MET A 484 -31.07 20.30 -10.40
C MET A 484 -30.15 19.78 -9.28
N VAL A 485 -28.84 19.65 -9.52
CA VAL A 485 -27.91 19.17 -8.49
C VAL A 485 -27.74 20.21 -7.38
N ARG A 486 -27.76 21.51 -7.70
CA ARG A 486 -27.73 22.60 -6.73
C ARG A 486 -28.93 22.53 -5.79
N SER A 487 -30.14 22.34 -6.32
CA SER A 487 -31.35 22.13 -5.51
C SER A 487 -31.21 20.91 -4.58
N GLN A 488 -30.61 19.81 -5.05
CA GLN A 488 -30.37 18.63 -4.19
C GLN A 488 -29.43 18.94 -3.02
N PHE A 489 -28.36 19.72 -3.23
CA PHE A 489 -27.46 20.13 -2.16
C PHE A 489 -28.02 21.26 -1.28
N GLN A 490 -29.05 21.99 -1.72
CA GLN A 490 -29.78 22.91 -0.83
C GLN A 490 -30.58 22.12 0.20
N ASP A 491 -31.21 21.01 -0.21
CA ASP A 491 -32.01 20.16 0.67
C ASP A 491 -31.14 19.21 1.53
N ASP A 492 -30.02 18.74 0.97
CA ASP A 492 -29.06 17.83 1.63
C ASP A 492 -27.62 18.36 1.49
N PRO A 493 -27.23 19.36 2.31
CA PRO A 493 -25.94 20.05 2.17
C PRO A 493 -24.71 19.15 2.30
N TYR A 494 -24.86 18.00 2.96
CA TYR A 494 -23.77 17.04 3.20
C TYR A 494 -23.86 15.80 2.28
N GLY A 495 -24.91 15.71 1.45
CA GLY A 495 -25.12 14.59 0.53
C GLY A 495 -25.28 13.24 1.25
N CYS A 496 -25.98 13.22 2.38
CA CYS A 496 -26.16 12.06 3.24
C CYS A 496 -27.38 11.20 2.89
N VAL A 497 -28.34 11.73 2.13
CA VAL A 497 -29.62 11.06 1.85
C VAL A 497 -30.00 11.15 0.36
N GLY A 498 -31.12 10.54 0.01
CA GLY A 498 -31.75 10.71 -1.30
C GLY A 498 -30.89 10.30 -2.50
N SER A 499 -30.93 11.10 -3.56
CA SER A 499 -30.21 10.85 -4.81
C SER A 499 -28.70 11.03 -4.66
N LEU A 500 -28.24 11.99 -3.85
CA LEU A 500 -26.83 12.29 -3.63
C LEU A 500 -26.12 11.11 -2.95
N TRP A 501 -26.68 10.57 -1.88
CA TRP A 501 -26.13 9.39 -1.20
C TRP A 501 -26.06 8.17 -2.13
N ARG A 502 -27.14 7.87 -2.87
CA ARG A 502 -27.15 6.77 -3.84
C ARG A 502 -26.12 6.96 -4.94
N LYS A 503 -25.86 8.21 -5.34
CA LYS A 503 -24.82 8.55 -6.32
C LYS A 503 -23.43 8.28 -5.76
N LYS A 504 -23.15 8.65 -4.50
CA LYS A 504 -21.89 8.33 -3.82
C LYS A 504 -21.64 6.82 -3.75
N LEU A 505 -22.65 6.03 -3.35
CA LEU A 505 -22.55 4.57 -3.31
C LEU A 505 -22.24 3.93 -4.67
N LYS A 506 -22.82 4.46 -5.76
CA LYS A 506 -22.54 3.97 -7.13
C LYS A 506 -21.15 4.36 -7.64
N ARG A 507 -20.55 5.40 -7.07
CA ARG A 507 -19.26 5.97 -7.48
C ARG A 507 -18.09 5.44 -6.66
N ASP A 508 -18.27 4.27 -6.05
CA ASP A 508 -17.19 3.49 -5.43
C ASP A 508 -17.20 2.06 -6.00
N PRO A 509 -17.00 1.88 -7.32
CA PRO A 509 -17.07 0.57 -7.97
C PRO A 509 -15.93 -0.38 -7.54
N PHE A 510 -14.87 0.14 -6.92
CA PHE A 510 -13.71 -0.62 -6.46
C PHE A 510 -13.69 -0.82 -4.93
N HIS A 511 -14.73 -0.38 -4.21
CA HIS A 511 -14.86 -0.52 -2.77
C HIS A 511 -13.63 -0.03 -1.99
N ARG A 512 -13.16 1.19 -2.32
CA ARG A 512 -11.97 1.80 -1.71
C ARG A 512 -12.26 2.19 -0.27
N THR A 513 -11.35 1.84 0.65
CA THR A 513 -11.42 2.31 2.04
C THR A 513 -11.16 3.81 2.09
N LEU A 514 -12.11 4.58 2.63
CA LEU A 514 -11.94 6.03 2.80
C LEU A 514 -10.96 6.33 3.94
N PRO A 515 -9.90 7.13 3.71
CA PRO A 515 -8.93 7.48 4.75
C PRO A 515 -9.48 8.50 5.77
N TYR A 516 -10.55 9.22 5.43
CA TYR A 516 -11.10 10.29 6.25
C TYR A 516 -12.25 9.81 7.16
N PRO A 517 -12.39 10.38 8.37
CA PRO A 517 -11.68 11.55 8.91
C PRO A 517 -10.41 11.21 9.71
N ASN A 518 -9.81 10.01 9.56
CA ASN A 518 -8.70 9.60 10.43
C ASN A 518 -7.49 10.55 10.36
N GLY A 519 -7.23 11.17 9.21
CA GLY A 519 -6.18 12.18 9.03
C GLY A 519 -6.56 13.62 9.41
N CYS A 520 -7.82 13.91 9.73
CA CYS A 520 -8.30 15.22 10.16
C CYS A 520 -9.32 15.09 11.31
N PRO A 521 -8.89 14.55 12.48
CA PRO A 521 -9.78 14.25 13.58
C PRO A 521 -10.51 15.49 14.13
N GLU A 522 -9.93 16.69 13.98
CA GLU A 522 -10.50 17.95 14.45
C GLU A 522 -11.82 18.30 13.74
N ILE A 523 -11.99 17.88 12.49
CA ILE A 523 -13.25 18.04 11.74
C ILE A 523 -14.06 16.74 11.66
N GLY A 524 -13.73 15.72 12.46
CA GLY A 524 -14.41 14.42 12.43
C GLY A 524 -15.90 14.48 12.76
N GLY A 525 -16.36 15.53 13.46
CA GLY A 525 -17.79 15.79 13.67
C GLY A 525 -18.52 16.20 12.39
N LEU A 526 -17.87 16.99 11.52
CA LEU A 526 -18.42 17.44 10.24
C LEU A 526 -18.71 16.27 9.30
N PHE A 527 -17.82 15.26 9.27
CA PHE A 527 -17.99 14.04 8.48
C PHE A 527 -19.18 13.17 8.92
N LYS A 528 -19.60 13.27 10.18
CA LYS A 528 -20.71 12.49 10.76
C LYS A 528 -22.03 13.25 10.73
N TYR A 529 -22.00 14.51 10.31
CA TYR A 529 -23.16 15.39 10.36
C TYR A 529 -23.95 15.33 9.06
N CYS A 530 -25.27 15.20 9.18
CA CYS A 530 -26.20 15.00 8.08
C CYS A 530 -27.48 15.83 8.25
N GLY A 531 -27.34 17.05 8.80
CA GLY A 531 -28.47 17.98 8.99
C GLY A 531 -28.65 18.93 7.80
N SER A 532 -29.82 19.58 7.72
CA SER A 532 -30.10 20.64 6.73
C SER A 532 -29.58 22.01 7.17
N ALA A 533 -29.37 22.22 8.47
CA ALA A 533 -28.72 23.42 9.00
C ALA A 533 -27.19 23.28 8.96
N PRO A 534 -26.42 24.39 8.95
CA PRO A 534 -24.96 24.35 9.09
C PRO A 534 -24.51 23.56 10.32
N PHE A 535 -23.36 22.90 10.21
CA PHE A 535 -22.78 22.10 11.30
C PHE A 535 -22.59 22.96 12.56
N PRO A 536 -23.16 22.58 13.72
CA PRO A 536 -23.16 23.43 14.92
C PRO A 536 -21.88 23.31 15.77
N GLY A 537 -20.98 22.38 15.44
CA GLY A 537 -19.74 22.18 16.18
C GLY A 537 -18.67 23.20 15.80
N SER A 538 -17.70 23.41 16.69
CA SER A 538 -16.56 24.30 16.38
C SER A 538 -15.65 23.66 15.33
N LEU A 539 -15.23 24.48 14.38
CA LEU A 539 -14.32 24.13 13.29
C LEU A 539 -12.98 24.88 13.44
N PRO A 540 -11.88 24.30 12.96
CA PRO A 540 -10.54 24.89 13.10
C PRO A 540 -10.39 26.29 12.49
N TRP A 541 -11.21 26.61 11.49
CA TRP A 541 -11.19 27.90 10.79
C TRP A 541 -12.07 28.99 11.45
N ASP A 542 -12.79 28.68 12.52
CA ASP A 542 -13.64 29.65 13.24
C ASP A 542 -12.83 30.74 13.96
N ARG A 543 -11.59 30.44 14.36
CA ARG A 543 -10.78 31.27 15.28
C ARG A 543 -9.80 32.22 14.60
N SER A 544 -10.05 32.56 13.33
CA SER A 544 -9.17 33.42 12.52
C SER A 544 -9.73 34.84 12.31
N LEU A 545 -10.45 35.36 13.30
CA LEU A 545 -10.83 36.78 13.38
C LEU A 545 -9.76 37.59 14.10
#